data_AF-A0A7C3W6N0-F1
#
_entry.id   AF-A0A7C3W6N0-F1
#
_cell.length_a   1.000
_cell.length_b   1.000
_cell.length_c   1.000
_cell.angle_alpha   90.00
_cell.angle_beta   90.00
_cell.angle_gamma   90.00
#
_symmetry.space_group_name_H-M   'P 1'
#
loop_
_entity.id
_entity.type
_entity.pdbx_description
1 polymer ?
#
loop_
_entity_poly.entity_id
_entity_poly.type
_entity_poly.pdbx_seq_one_letter_code
_entity_poly.pdbx_strand_id
1 'polypeptide(L)'
;MISVVDLLGASALAAGELADWAGLATNLTQHQDALSQFLWSRFSATGQAVLTNYVGSGAEPELVQVTLVQELNGIISSGPIYQAQHFASVALSPETRGLLALNPQGDLLIRLNRWLLSDAYPRAVPRPGSLSASVNQRFYRAFRNTGN
;
A
#
# COMPACT_ATOMS: atom_id res chain seq x y z
N MET A 1 15.54 -24.58 1.93
CA MET A 1 15.31 -23.32 2.68
C MET A 1 14.86 -22.28 1.67
N ILE A 2 13.56 -22.04 1.57
CA ILE A 2 13.05 -20.91 0.79
C ILE A 2 13.23 -19.70 1.70
N SER A 3 14.11 -18.79 1.29
CA SER A 3 14.40 -17.56 2.03
C SER A 3 13.11 -16.77 2.24
N VAL A 4 12.92 -16.24 3.45
CA VAL A 4 11.81 -15.35 3.86
C VAL A 4 11.65 -14.12 2.93
N VAL A 5 12.67 -13.87 2.11
CA VAL A 5 12.74 -12.81 1.10
C VAL A 5 11.85 -13.07 -0.12
N ASP A 6 11.49 -14.33 -0.44
CA ASP A 6 10.75 -14.68 -1.68
C ASP A 6 9.23 -14.48 -1.57
N LEU A 7 8.66 -14.47 -0.36
CA LEU A 7 7.21 -14.28 -0.13
C LEU A 7 6.81 -12.81 0.07
N LEU A 8 7.77 -11.95 0.45
CA LEU A 8 7.58 -10.48 0.49
C LEU A 8 7.61 -9.85 -0.91
N GLY A 9 8.26 -10.48 -1.89
CA GLY A 9 8.52 -9.90 -3.22
C GLY A 9 7.27 -9.58 -4.06
N ALA A 10 6.14 -10.25 -3.82
CA ALA A 10 4.91 -10.02 -4.59
C ALA A 10 3.96 -8.96 -3.98
N SER A 11 4.19 -8.55 -2.72
CA SER A 11 3.28 -7.66 -1.98
C SER A 11 3.98 -6.40 -1.43
N ALA A 12 5.31 -6.36 -1.39
CA ALA A 12 6.06 -5.16 -1.07
C ALA A 12 5.86 -4.09 -2.16
N LEU A 13 5.66 -2.84 -1.74
CA LEU A 13 5.66 -1.69 -2.64
C LEU A 13 7.11 -1.39 -3.05
N ALA A 14 7.43 -1.45 -4.33
CA ALA A 14 8.74 -1.03 -4.81
C ALA A 14 8.76 0.48 -5.11
N ALA A 15 9.92 1.13 -4.96
CA ALA A 15 10.06 2.57 -5.17
C ALA A 15 9.60 3.03 -6.57
N GLY A 16 9.93 2.25 -7.60
CA GLY A 16 9.51 2.53 -8.98
C GLY A 16 8.02 2.28 -9.26
N GLU A 17 7.26 1.69 -8.33
CA GLU A 17 5.81 1.52 -8.49
C GLU A 17 5.02 2.72 -7.99
N LEU A 18 5.60 3.56 -7.13
CA LEU A 18 4.95 4.75 -6.61
C LEU A 18 4.85 5.80 -7.72
N ALA A 19 3.63 6.04 -8.20
CA ALA A 19 3.35 6.94 -9.31
C ALA A 19 3.22 8.40 -8.82
N ASP A 20 2.03 8.83 -8.40
CA ASP A 20 1.80 10.15 -7.80
C ASP A 20 2.27 10.24 -6.34
N TRP A 21 3.57 10.00 -6.12
CA TRP A 21 4.16 10.03 -4.78
C TRP A 21 4.17 11.44 -4.16
N ALA A 22 4.27 12.48 -4.99
CA ALA A 22 4.21 13.87 -4.54
C ALA A 22 2.81 14.22 -4.00
N GLY A 23 1.75 13.89 -4.73
CA GLY A 23 0.37 14.07 -4.27
C GLY A 23 0.08 13.24 -3.02
N LEU A 24 0.63 12.02 -2.93
CA LEU A 24 0.52 11.20 -1.72
C LEU A 24 1.22 11.84 -0.51
N ALA A 25 2.43 12.38 -0.68
CA ALA A 25 3.13 13.08 0.40
C ALA A 25 2.31 14.27 0.92
N THR A 26 1.73 15.06 0.02
CA THR A 26 0.83 16.17 0.40
C THR A 26 -0.43 15.67 1.11
N ASN A 27 -1.04 14.59 0.64
CA ASN A 27 -2.24 14.04 1.29
C ASN A 27 -1.94 13.55 2.72
N LEU A 28 -0.87 12.78 2.90
CA LEU A 28 -0.46 12.23 4.18
C LEU A 28 -0.07 13.33 5.19
N THR A 29 0.66 14.35 4.76
CA THR A 29 1.09 15.45 5.65
C THR A 29 -0.05 16.37 6.05
N GLN A 30 -1.04 16.57 5.18
CA GLN A 30 -2.19 17.44 5.44
C GLN A 30 -3.38 16.72 6.08
N HIS A 31 -3.29 15.40 6.27
CA HIS A 31 -4.35 14.56 6.83
C HIS A 31 -5.71 14.76 6.13
N GLN A 32 -5.73 14.81 4.80
CA GLN A 32 -6.97 15.20 4.08
C GLN A 32 -8.13 14.22 4.30
N ASP A 33 -7.85 13.00 4.77
CA ASP A 33 -8.83 11.98 5.10
C ASP A 33 -8.40 11.15 6.32
N ALA A 34 -9.35 10.37 6.86
CA ALA A 34 -9.16 9.57 8.06
C ALA A 34 -8.09 8.48 7.89
N LEU A 35 -7.93 7.92 6.69
CA LEU A 35 -6.86 6.96 6.42
C LEU A 35 -5.51 7.67 6.36
N SER A 36 -5.42 8.83 5.70
CA SER A 36 -4.20 9.63 5.65
C SER A 36 -3.72 10.02 7.04
N GLN A 37 -4.63 10.44 7.93
CA GLN A 37 -4.33 10.72 9.33
C GLN A 37 -3.84 9.48 10.08
N PHE A 38 -4.53 8.34 9.90
CA PHE A 38 -4.13 7.08 10.51
C PHE A 38 -2.73 6.64 10.05
N LEU A 39 -2.46 6.65 8.74
CA LEU A 39 -1.17 6.27 8.18
C LEU A 39 -0.07 7.20 8.69
N TRP A 40 -0.31 8.51 8.71
CA TRP A 40 0.64 9.48 9.24
C TRP A 40 1.01 9.20 10.70
N SER A 41 0.04 8.83 11.54
CA SER A 41 0.28 8.48 12.95
C SER A 41 1.17 7.24 13.13
N ARG A 42 1.34 6.43 12.08
CA ARG A 42 2.15 5.22 12.06
C ARG A 42 3.54 5.45 11.46
N PHE A 43 3.77 6.59 10.83
CA PHE A 43 5.09 6.94 10.30
C PHE A 43 6.06 7.22 11.45
N SER A 44 7.35 6.91 11.24
CA SER A 44 8.39 7.32 12.17
C SER A 44 8.51 8.86 12.24
N ALA A 45 9.05 9.38 13.35
CA ALA A 45 9.30 10.81 13.48
C ALA A 45 10.23 11.34 12.36
N THR A 46 11.21 10.53 11.95
CA THR A 46 12.09 10.85 10.82
C THR A 46 11.32 10.90 9.51
N GLY A 47 10.45 9.92 9.23
CA GLY A 47 9.62 9.91 8.03
C GLY A 47 8.67 11.11 7.96
N GLN A 48 8.06 11.46 9.10
CA GLN A 48 7.22 12.66 9.21
C GLN A 48 8.02 13.94 8.91
N ALA A 49 9.25 14.06 9.42
CA ALA A 49 10.10 15.22 9.18
C ALA A 49 10.48 15.36 7.69
N VAL A 50 10.88 14.26 7.03
CA VAL A 50 11.24 14.25 5.60
C VAL A 50 10.07 14.72 4.75
N LEU A 51 8.88 14.13 4.94
CA LEU A 51 7.69 14.49 4.15
C LEU A 51 7.21 15.92 4.43
N THR A 52 7.27 16.39 5.68
CA THR A 52 6.89 17.76 6.03
C THR A 52 7.82 18.78 5.38
N ASN A 53 9.14 18.51 5.38
CA ASN A 53 10.13 19.40 4.74
C ASN A 53 9.88 19.49 3.23
N TYR A 54 9.58 18.36 2.58
CA TYR A 54 9.24 18.34 1.16
C TYR A 54 7.99 19.14 0.84
N VAL A 55 6.91 18.99 1.61
CA VAL A 55 5.67 19.72 1.33
C VAL A 55 5.83 21.24 1.54
N GLY A 56 6.73 21.67 2.41
CA GLY A 56 7.05 23.09 2.61
C GLY A 56 7.99 23.71 1.58
N SER A 57 8.90 22.92 0.98
CA SER A 57 10.04 23.45 0.19
C SER A 57 10.25 22.81 -1.17
N GLY A 58 9.70 21.62 -1.42
CA GLY A 58 9.96 20.78 -2.59
C GLY A 58 11.33 20.09 -2.57
N ALA A 59 12.10 20.19 -1.48
CA ALA A 59 13.47 19.66 -1.41
C ALA A 59 13.54 18.13 -1.31
N GLU A 60 14.62 17.56 -1.83
CA GLU A 60 15.00 16.13 -1.70
C GLU A 60 13.93 15.12 -2.16
N PRO A 61 13.38 15.25 -3.39
CA PRO A 61 12.32 14.39 -3.90
C PRO A 61 12.67 12.89 -3.90
N GLU A 62 13.94 12.55 -4.16
CA GLU A 62 14.42 11.16 -4.13
C GLU A 62 14.37 10.57 -2.71
N LEU A 63 14.76 11.35 -1.69
CA LEU A 63 14.70 10.93 -0.29
C LEU A 63 13.25 10.69 0.13
N VAL A 64 12.34 11.58 -0.27
CA VAL A 64 10.90 11.47 0.02
C VAL A 64 10.32 10.18 -0.56
N GLN A 65 10.66 9.86 -1.81
CA GLN A 65 10.18 8.63 -2.45
C GLN A 65 10.68 7.38 -1.71
N VAL A 66 11.96 7.34 -1.32
CA VAL A 66 12.52 6.23 -0.55
C VAL A 66 11.85 6.11 0.82
N THR A 67 11.67 7.23 1.53
CA THR A 67 11.00 7.28 2.83
C THR A 67 9.56 6.80 2.73
N LEU A 68 8.77 7.27 1.75
CA LEU A 68 7.40 6.81 1.52
C LEU A 68 7.32 5.30 1.38
N VAL A 69 8.21 4.72 0.56
CA VAL A 69 8.27 3.26 0.35
C VAL A 69 8.55 2.53 1.65
N GLN A 70 9.54 2.98 2.40
CA GLN A 70 9.95 2.35 3.66
C GLN A 70 8.82 2.39 4.70
N GLU A 71 8.22 3.55 4.91
CA GLU A 71 7.15 3.75 5.89
C GLU A 71 5.90 2.95 5.51
N LEU A 72 5.49 2.99 4.23
CA LEU A 72 4.32 2.22 3.76
C LEU A 72 4.56 0.71 3.85
N ASN A 73 5.75 0.22 3.51
CA ASN A 73 6.08 -1.21 3.66
C ASN A 73 6.11 -1.64 5.13
N GLY A 74 6.58 -0.78 6.03
CA GLY A 74 6.49 -0.99 7.47
C GLY A 74 5.04 -1.16 7.92
N ILE A 75 4.15 -0.27 7.47
CA ILE A 75 2.72 -0.34 7.78
C ILE A 75 2.09 -1.62 7.21
N ILE A 76 2.35 -1.93 5.93
CA ILE A 76 1.81 -3.11 5.23
C ILE A 76 2.16 -4.41 5.98
N SER A 77 3.34 -4.47 6.60
CA SER A 77 3.81 -5.65 7.34
C SER A 77 3.47 -5.64 8.84
N SER A 78 2.98 -4.52 9.40
CA SER A 78 2.79 -4.36 10.86
C SER A 78 1.54 -5.00 11.46
N GLY A 79 0.59 -5.44 10.63
CA GLY A 79 -0.71 -5.96 11.08
C GLY A 79 -1.89 -5.36 10.31
N PRO A 80 -3.14 -5.62 10.72
CA PRO A 80 -4.32 -5.16 9.99
C PRO A 80 -4.45 -3.65 10.04
N ILE A 81 -4.61 -3.02 8.86
CA ILE A 81 -4.84 -1.58 8.75
C ILE A 81 -6.32 -1.23 8.57
N TYR A 82 -7.15 -2.23 8.23
CA TYR A 82 -8.57 -2.02 8.00
C TYR A 82 -9.32 -1.73 9.30
N GLN A 83 -9.89 -0.55 9.37
CA GLN A 83 -10.98 -0.20 10.28
C GLN A 83 -12.01 0.55 9.47
N ALA A 84 -13.29 0.22 9.62
CA ALA A 84 -14.36 0.76 8.76
C ALA A 84 -14.33 2.30 8.68
N GLN A 85 -14.01 2.97 9.78
CA GLN A 85 -13.88 4.43 9.87
C GLN A 85 -12.77 5.01 8.97
N HIS A 86 -11.63 4.31 8.80
CA HIS A 86 -10.53 4.79 7.96
C HIS A 86 -10.87 4.64 6.47
N PHE A 87 -11.69 3.65 6.12
CA PHE A 87 -12.02 3.33 4.73
C PHE A 87 -13.43 3.76 4.33
N ALA A 88 -14.11 4.60 5.12
CA ALA A 88 -15.50 4.97 4.90
C ALA A 88 -15.74 5.70 3.56
N SER A 89 -14.77 6.48 3.08
CA SER A 89 -14.79 7.17 1.79
C SER A 89 -14.15 6.37 0.65
N VAL A 90 -13.62 5.17 0.93
CA VAL A 90 -12.85 4.37 -0.03
C VAL A 90 -13.75 3.33 -0.69
N ALA A 91 -13.82 3.38 -2.02
CA ALA A 91 -14.51 2.38 -2.82
C ALA A 91 -13.67 1.08 -2.91
N LEU A 92 -13.78 0.21 -1.89
CA LEU A 92 -13.10 -1.09 -1.92
C LEU A 92 -13.61 -1.94 -3.09
N SER A 93 -12.70 -2.57 -3.81
CA SER A 93 -13.06 -3.49 -4.90
C SER A 93 -13.70 -4.80 -4.42
N PRO A 94 -14.40 -5.53 -5.30
CA PRO A 94 -14.92 -6.86 -4.98
C PRO A 94 -13.85 -7.82 -4.44
N GLU A 95 -12.65 -7.79 -5.01
CA GLU A 95 -11.53 -8.64 -4.61
C GLU A 95 -11.03 -8.28 -3.21
N THR A 96 -10.88 -6.98 -2.91
CA THR A 96 -10.48 -6.50 -1.58
C THR A 96 -11.52 -6.88 -0.53
N ARG A 97 -12.82 -6.73 -0.82
CA ARG A 97 -13.89 -7.15 0.08
C ARG A 97 -13.91 -8.66 0.28
N GLY A 98 -13.70 -9.43 -0.79
CA GLY A 98 -13.62 -10.89 -0.72
C GLY A 98 -12.47 -11.35 0.16
N LEU A 99 -11.27 -10.77 0.00
CA LEU A 99 -10.12 -11.09 0.82
C LEU A 99 -10.30 -10.64 2.28
N LEU A 100 -10.90 -9.47 2.51
CA LEU A 100 -11.21 -8.96 3.85
C LEU A 100 -12.16 -9.89 4.61
N ALA A 101 -13.17 -10.44 3.93
CA ALA A 101 -14.14 -11.36 4.53
C ALA A 101 -13.53 -12.69 5.03
N LEU A 102 -12.33 -13.05 4.55
CA LEU A 102 -11.61 -14.24 4.99
C LEU A 102 -10.85 -14.04 6.31
N ASN A 103 -10.83 -12.81 6.85
CA ASN A 103 -10.04 -12.42 8.02
C ASN A 103 -8.59 -12.95 7.97
N PRO A 104 -7.84 -12.57 6.91
CA PRO A 104 -6.58 -13.21 6.60
C PRO A 104 -5.50 -12.88 7.64
N GLN A 105 -4.53 -13.80 7.76
CA GLN A 105 -3.32 -13.64 8.56
C GLN A 105 -2.09 -13.89 7.70
N GLY A 106 -0.90 -13.56 8.23
CA GLY A 106 0.37 -13.77 7.54
C GLY A 106 0.40 -13.09 6.17
N ASP A 107 0.87 -13.80 5.14
CA ASP A 107 1.08 -13.24 3.80
C ASP A 107 -0.22 -12.72 3.15
N LEU A 108 -1.36 -13.34 3.43
CA LEU A 108 -2.65 -12.88 2.92
C LEU A 108 -3.07 -11.55 3.56
N LEU A 109 -2.68 -11.30 4.80
CA LEU A 109 -2.90 -10.01 5.46
C LEU A 109 -2.03 -8.91 4.85
N ILE A 110 -0.77 -9.21 4.56
CA ILE A 110 0.14 -8.30 3.84
C ILE A 110 -0.45 -7.94 2.48
N ARG A 111 -0.96 -8.93 1.74
CA ARG A 111 -1.65 -8.70 0.45
C ARG A 111 -2.91 -7.85 0.63
N LEU A 112 -3.72 -8.13 1.64
CA LEU A 112 -4.92 -7.34 1.95
C LEU A 112 -4.56 -5.87 2.23
N ASN A 113 -3.56 -5.62 3.07
CA ASN A 113 -3.08 -4.26 3.35
C ASN A 113 -2.64 -3.54 2.07
N ARG A 114 -1.90 -4.23 1.19
CA ARG A 114 -1.46 -3.66 -0.09
C ARG A 114 -2.63 -3.33 -1.01
N TRP A 115 -3.68 -4.16 -1.04
CA TRP A 115 -4.90 -3.89 -1.82
C TRP A 115 -5.75 -2.76 -1.25
N LEU A 116 -5.87 -2.69 0.07
CA LEU A 116 -6.54 -1.58 0.76
C LEU A 116 -5.89 -0.23 0.43
N LEU A 117 -4.56 -0.15 0.47
CA LEU A 117 -3.85 1.07 0.07
C LEU A 117 -4.00 1.39 -1.42
N SER A 118 -4.08 0.37 -2.28
CA SER A 118 -4.29 0.58 -3.72
C SER A 118 -5.70 1.10 -4.02
N ASP A 119 -6.71 0.63 -3.29
CA ASP A 119 -8.09 1.12 -3.43
C ASP A 119 -8.24 2.54 -2.86
N ALA A 120 -7.50 2.88 -1.80
CA ALA A 120 -7.52 4.22 -1.20
C ALA A 120 -6.73 5.28 -1.99
N TYR A 121 -5.58 4.91 -2.55
CA TYR A 121 -4.71 5.83 -3.29
C TYR A 121 -4.39 5.33 -4.70
N PRO A 122 -5.40 5.11 -5.57
CA PRO A 122 -5.20 4.46 -6.87
C PRO A 122 -4.26 5.20 -7.83
N ARG A 123 -4.08 6.51 -7.64
CA ARG A 123 -3.14 7.35 -8.42
C ARG A 123 -1.69 7.23 -7.96
N ALA A 124 -1.46 6.91 -6.69
CA ALA A 124 -0.13 6.86 -6.09
C ALA A 124 0.37 5.42 -5.88
N VAL A 125 -0.55 4.54 -5.51
CA VAL A 125 -0.29 3.15 -5.10
C VAL A 125 -0.98 2.22 -6.10
N PRO A 126 -0.26 1.69 -7.10
CA PRO A 126 -0.85 0.82 -8.09
C PRO A 126 -1.19 -0.55 -7.50
N ARG A 127 -2.11 -1.25 -8.16
CA ARG A 127 -2.50 -2.62 -7.82
C ARG A 127 -1.32 -3.57 -8.00
N PRO A 128 -1.07 -4.49 -7.06
CA PRO A 128 -0.11 -5.57 -7.26
C PRO A 128 -0.47 -6.37 -8.51
N GLY A 129 0.46 -6.43 -9.47
CA GLY A 129 0.26 -7.14 -10.75
C GLY A 129 -0.21 -6.29 -11.93
N SER A 130 -0.47 -4.98 -11.76
CA SER A 130 -0.80 -4.08 -12.89
C SER A 130 0.42 -3.59 -13.67
N LEU A 131 1.64 -3.82 -13.17
CA LEU A 131 2.91 -3.43 -13.82
C LEU A 131 3.69 -4.60 -14.44
N SER A 132 3.13 -5.81 -14.42
CA SER A 132 3.70 -7.01 -15.05
C SER A 132 2.79 -7.51 -16.17
N ALA A 133 2.62 -6.70 -17.22
CA ALA A 133 1.96 -7.16 -18.44
C ALA A 133 2.78 -8.21 -19.23
N SER A 134 3.98 -8.58 -18.76
CA SER A 134 4.85 -9.52 -19.46
C SER A 134 5.37 -10.72 -18.65
N VAL A 135 5.06 -10.89 -17.34
CA VAL A 135 5.68 -12.02 -16.59
C VAL A 135 4.74 -12.94 -15.82
N ASN A 136 3.56 -12.55 -15.31
CA ASN A 136 2.85 -13.42 -14.36
C ASN A 136 1.35 -13.72 -14.64
N GLN A 137 1.07 -14.38 -15.78
CA GLN A 137 -0.23 -15.03 -16.03
C GLN A 137 -0.49 -16.30 -15.19
N ARG A 138 0.47 -16.79 -14.39
CA ARG A 138 0.32 -18.07 -13.67
C ARG A 138 -0.50 -17.97 -12.38
N PHE A 139 -0.58 -16.81 -11.75
CA PHE A 139 -1.34 -16.65 -10.49
C PHE A 139 -2.84 -16.34 -10.70
N TYR A 140 -3.23 -15.74 -11.84
CA TYR A 140 -4.63 -15.40 -12.12
C TYR A 140 -5.54 -16.60 -12.46
N ARG A 141 -4.98 -17.80 -12.67
CA ARG A 141 -5.77 -19.01 -12.99
C ARG A 141 -6.37 -19.72 -11.78
N ALA A 142 -5.91 -19.44 -10.56
CA ALA A 142 -6.37 -20.17 -9.37
C ALA A 142 -7.72 -19.67 -8.80
N PHE A 143 -8.12 -18.42 -9.08
CA PHE A 143 -9.35 -17.84 -8.54
C PHE A 143 -10.56 -17.88 -9.48
N ARG A 144 -10.41 -18.37 -10.73
CA ARG A 144 -11.52 -18.43 -11.71
C ARG A 144 -12.23 -19.79 -11.80
N ASN A 145 -11.73 -20.84 -11.13
CA ASN A 145 -12.15 -22.23 -11.36
C ASN A 145 -12.60 -22.99 -10.09
N THR A 146 -13.27 -22.32 -9.15
CA THR A 146 -14.05 -23.02 -8.11
C THR A 146 -15.46 -22.43 -8.08
N GLY A 147 -16.22 -22.83 -9.09
CA GLY A 147 -17.60 -22.41 -9.30
C GLY A 147 -18.18 -23.12 -10.51
N ASN A 148 -18.17 -24.45 -10.48
CA ASN A 148 -19.11 -25.29 -11.23
C ASN A 148 -19.31 -26.59 -10.45
#